data_AF-A0A657AYX0-F1
#
_entry.id   AF-A0A657AYX0-F1
#
_cell.length_a   1.000
_cell.length_b   1.000
_cell.length_c   1.000
_cell.angle_alpha   90.00
_cell.angle_beta   90.00
_cell.angle_gamma   90.00
#
_symmetry.space_group_name_H-M   'P 1'
#
loop_
_entity.id
_entity.type
_entity.pdbx_description
1 polymer ?
#
loop_
_entity_poly.entity_id
_entity_poly.type
_entity_poly.pdbx_seq_one_letter_code
_entity_poly.pdbx_strand_id
1 'polypeptide(L)'
;MHPGGIKTNIVNSARFYRGTNAGQEHKDVKSLFDRLTFTTPDQAASTILKGVKRKKMKILIGKDAYFYDWAGRWLPESYHRIVDKIMGAEF
;
A
#
# COMPACT_ATOMS: atom_id res chain seq x y z
N MET A 1 -11.90 0.02 3.36
CA MET A 1 -10.70 0.77 3.80
C MET A 1 -9.51 0.15 3.08
N HIS A 2 -8.74 0.91 2.30
CA HIS A 2 -7.47 0.43 1.73
C HIS A 2 -6.35 1.19 2.46
N PRO A 3 -5.79 0.62 3.54
CA PRO A 3 -4.71 1.27 4.27
C PRO A 3 -3.44 1.29 3.42
N GLY A 4 -2.64 2.33 3.59
CA GLY A 4 -1.27 2.34 3.11
C GLY A 4 -0.40 1.36 3.86
N GLY A 5 0.89 1.37 3.56
CA GLY A 5 1.90 0.56 4.23
C GLY A 5 2.05 0.92 5.71
N ILE A 6 1.61 0.03 6.61
CA ILE A 6 1.76 0.17 8.06
C ILE A 6 2.85 -0.80 8.55
N LYS A 7 3.85 -0.26 9.28
CA LYS A 7 4.98 -1.02 9.80
C LYS A 7 4.59 -1.90 10.99
N THR A 8 3.97 -3.04 10.69
CA THR A 8 3.52 -4.05 11.68
C THR A 8 4.39 -5.31 11.61
N ASN A 9 4.24 -6.22 12.58
CA ASN A 9 4.95 -7.50 12.59
C ASN A 9 4.42 -8.52 11.57
N ILE A 10 3.42 -8.16 10.75
CA ILE A 10 2.78 -9.07 9.79
C ILE A 10 3.79 -9.62 8.80
N VAL A 11 4.67 -8.78 8.24
CA VAL A 11 5.66 -9.20 7.24
C VAL A 11 6.66 -10.21 7.77
N ASN A 12 7.03 -10.12 9.05
CA ASN A 12 7.94 -11.09 9.68
C ASN A 12 7.28 -12.46 9.88
N SER A 13 5.95 -12.50 10.00
CA SER A 13 5.20 -13.72 10.30
C SER A 13 4.39 -14.23 9.10
N ALA A 14 4.42 -13.51 7.98
CA ALA A 14 3.61 -13.80 6.80
C ALA A 14 4.12 -15.06 6.09
N ARG A 15 3.18 -15.88 5.63
CA ARG A 15 3.49 -17.02 4.75
C ARG A 15 3.51 -16.52 3.31
N PHE A 16 4.63 -16.67 2.62
CA PHE A 16 4.74 -16.34 1.20
C PHE A 16 4.57 -17.60 0.37
N TYR A 17 3.69 -17.55 -0.62
CA TYR A 17 3.54 -18.62 -1.60
C TYR A 17 4.77 -18.64 -2.51
N ARG A 18 5.46 -19.78 -2.58
CA ARG A 18 6.59 -20.01 -3.49
C ARG A 18 6.06 -20.74 -4.72
N GLY A 19 5.78 -20.01 -5.80
CA GLY A 19 5.50 -20.57 -7.12
C GLY A 19 6.77 -21.05 -7.83
N THR A 20 6.66 -21.36 -9.12
CA THR A 20 7.75 -21.90 -9.98
C THR A 20 8.99 -21.01 -10.10
N ASN A 21 8.91 -19.73 -9.70
CA ASN A 21 10.04 -18.82 -9.58
C ASN A 21 10.38 -18.57 -8.11
N ALA A 22 11.01 -19.55 -7.47
CA ALA A 22 11.39 -19.52 -6.05
C ALA A 22 12.62 -18.63 -5.76
N GLY A 23 12.71 -17.45 -6.38
CA GLY A 23 13.90 -16.60 -6.36
C GLY A 23 13.85 -15.39 -5.41
N GLN A 24 12.67 -14.97 -4.91
CA GLN A 24 12.62 -13.86 -3.95
C GLN A 24 12.89 -14.39 -2.53
N GLU A 25 14.08 -14.08 -2.00
CA GLU A 25 14.43 -14.39 -0.63
C GLU A 25 13.50 -13.60 0.30
N HIS A 26 13.01 -14.24 1.36
CA HIS A 26 12.08 -13.65 2.34
C HIS A 26 12.60 -12.31 2.93
N LYS A 27 13.93 -12.15 2.95
CA LYS A 27 14.62 -10.93 3.37
C LYS A 27 14.41 -9.75 2.42
N ASP A 28 14.35 -10.00 1.11
CA ASP A 28 14.18 -8.94 0.11
C ASP A 28 12.80 -8.31 0.24
N VAL A 29 11.77 -9.15 0.40
CA VAL A 29 10.38 -8.69 0.60
C VAL A 29 10.24 -7.90 1.89
N LYS A 30 10.89 -8.33 2.97
CA LYS A 30 10.94 -7.58 4.22
C LYS A 30 11.60 -6.22 4.04
N SER A 31 12.76 -6.17 3.39
CA SER A 31 13.50 -4.91 3.15
C SER A 31 12.73 -3.94 2.25
N LEU A 32 11.96 -4.45 1.29
CA LEU A 32 11.10 -3.67 0.42
C LEU A 32 9.91 -3.11 1.21
N PHE A 33 9.27 -3.94 2.04
CA PHE A 33 8.15 -3.49 2.85
C PHE A 33 8.59 -2.44 3.88
N ASP A 34 9.71 -2.64 4.57
CA ASP A 34 10.27 -1.65 5.49
C ASP A 34 10.55 -0.29 4.83
N ARG A 35 10.92 -0.29 3.54
CA ARG A 35 11.15 0.94 2.76
C ARG A 35 9.87 1.60 2.26
N LEU A 36 8.81 0.82 2.03
CA LEU A 36 7.53 1.31 1.50
C LEU A 36 6.56 1.71 2.61
N THR A 37 6.73 1.20 3.83
CA THR A 37 5.86 1.51 4.97
C THR A 37 6.41 2.66 5.81
N PHE A 38 5.84 3.84 5.61
CA PHE A 38 6.21 5.04 6.37
C PHE A 38 5.34 5.25 7.62
N THR A 39 4.20 4.56 7.72
CA THR A 39 3.23 4.78 8.81
C THR A 39 3.48 3.81 9.96
N THR A 40 3.56 4.33 11.19
CA THR A 40 3.68 3.48 12.39
C THR A 40 2.30 2.96 12.85
N PRO A 41 2.24 1.85 13.61
CA PRO A 41 0.99 1.35 14.18
C PRO A 41 0.25 2.39 15.04
N ASP A 42 0.98 3.18 15.85
CA ASP A 42 0.39 4.21 16.70
C ASP A 42 -0.23 5.35 15.89
N GLN A 43 0.42 5.76 14.80
CA GLN A 43 -0.11 6.76 13.88
C GLN A 43 -1.37 6.26 13.18
N ALA A 44 -1.39 4.99 12.76
CA ALA A 44 -2.56 4.35 12.19
C ALA A 44 -3.72 4.32 13.19
N ALA A 45 -3.48 3.87 14.43
CA ALA A 45 -4.47 3.83 15.49
C ALA A 45 -5.05 5.22 15.80
N SER A 46 -4.19 6.24 15.96
CA SER A 46 -4.61 7.63 16.18
C SER A 46 -5.48 8.16 15.04
N THR A 47 -5.13 7.84 13.79
CA THR A 47 -5.88 8.25 12.61
C THR A 47 -7.25 7.59 12.54
N ILE A 48 -7.33 6.28 12.84
CA ILE A 48 -8.59 5.54 12.92
C ILE A 48 -9.48 6.13 14.01
N LEU A 49 -8.97 6.30 15.22
CA LEU A 49 -9.74 6.84 16.35
C LEU A 49 -10.28 8.24 16.05
N LYS A 50 -9.49 9.11 15.43
CA LYS A 50 -9.94 10.44 14.98
C LYS A 50 -11.01 10.34 13.89
N GLY A 51 -10.87 9.41 12.96
CA GLY A 51 -11.86 9.18 11.88
C GLY A 51 -13.20 8.67 12.41
N VAL A 52 -13.17 7.72 13.35
CA VAL A 52 -14.35 7.18 14.03
C VAL A 52 -15.06 8.25 14.84
N LYS A 53 -14.34 9.03 15.65
CA LYS A 53 -14.92 10.17 16.41
C LYS A 53 -15.61 11.19 15.50
N ARG A 54 -15.13 11.37 14.28
CA ARG A 54 -15.69 12.28 13.28
C ARG A 54 -16.74 11.64 12.36
N LYS A 55 -17.17 10.40 12.63
CA LYS A 55 -18.11 9.62 11.81
C LYS A 55 -17.76 9.64 10.31
N LYS A 56 -16.46 9.57 9.98
CA LYS A 56 -16.02 9.58 8.58
C LYS A 56 -16.37 8.25 7.90
N MET A 57 -17.05 8.32 6.76
CA MET A 57 -17.35 7.16 5.91
C MET A 57 -16.09 6.45 5.38
N LYS A 58 -14.98 7.19 5.21
CA LYS A 58 -13.71 6.66 4.72
C LYS A 58 -12.54 7.23 5.54
N ILE A 59 -11.64 6.34 5.96
CA ILE A 59 -10.42 6.67 6.71
C ILE A 59 -9.24 6.19 5.87
N LEU A 60 -8.38 7.13 5.47
CA LEU A 60 -7.14 6.88 4.73
C LEU A 60 -5.97 7.00 5.70
N ILE A 61 -5.10 6.01 5.70
CA ILE A 61 -3.97 5.87 6.64
C ILE A 61 -2.68 5.86 5.83
N GLY A 62 -1.80 6.82 6.09
CA GLY A 62 -0.56 7.01 5.32
C GLY A 62 -0.75 7.94 4.11
N LYS A 63 0.33 8.64 3.70
CA LYS A 63 0.32 9.58 2.56
C LYS A 63 0.09 8.86 1.23
N ASP A 64 0.59 7.64 1.13
CA ASP A 64 0.38 6.69 0.05
C ASP A 64 -1.11 6.39 -0.17
N ALA A 65 -1.87 6.12 0.89
CA ALA A 65 -3.31 5.86 0.78
C ALA A 65 -4.09 7.06 0.20
N TYR A 66 -3.67 8.29 0.54
CA TYR A 66 -4.25 9.50 -0.08
C TYR A 66 -3.87 9.63 -1.55
N PHE A 67 -2.63 9.34 -1.91
CA PHE A 67 -2.16 9.38 -3.30
C PHE A 67 -2.95 8.40 -4.17
N TYR A 68 -3.10 7.14 -3.76
CA TYR A 68 -3.87 6.15 -4.51
C TYR A 68 -5.35 6.50 -4.60
N ASP A 69 -5.97 7.00 -3.51
CA ASP A 69 -7.36 7.45 -3.54
C ASP A 69 -7.58 8.62 -4.50
N TRP A 70 -6.62 9.55 -4.58
CA TRP A 70 -6.68 10.66 -5.52
C TRP A 70 -6.39 10.22 -6.95
N ALA A 71 -5.36 9.41 -7.19
CA ALA A 71 -5.02 8.92 -8.52
C ALA A 71 -6.21 8.23 -9.19
N GLY A 72 -6.92 7.37 -8.46
CA GLY A 72 -8.14 6.71 -8.97
C GLY A 72 -9.33 7.65 -9.19
N ARG A 73 -9.38 8.82 -8.52
CA ARG A 73 -10.43 9.83 -8.73
C ARG A 73 -10.14 10.75 -9.92
N TRP A 74 -8.87 11.05 -10.19
CA TRP A 74 -8.47 12.01 -11.21
C TRP A 74 -8.14 11.37 -12.57
N LEU A 75 -7.74 10.10 -12.59
CA LEU A 75 -7.32 9.39 -13.81
C LEU A 75 -7.98 8.00 -13.92
N PRO A 76 -9.32 7.88 -13.89
CA PRO A 76 -9.98 6.58 -13.97
C PRO A 76 -9.70 5.81 -15.27
N GLU A 77 -9.29 6.49 -16.35
CA GLU A 77 -9.07 5.86 -17.66
C GLU A 77 -7.67 6.08 -18.27
N SER A 78 -6.89 7.04 -17.75
CA SER A 78 -5.60 7.46 -18.34
C SER A 78 -4.37 6.98 -17.57
N TYR A 79 -4.51 6.43 -16.35
CA TYR A 79 -3.38 5.85 -15.63
C TYR A 79 -2.80 4.63 -16.36
N HIS A 80 -3.64 3.78 -16.97
CA HIS A 80 -3.18 2.67 -17.81
C HIS A 80 -2.23 3.15 -18.90
N ARG A 81 -2.63 4.15 -19.70
CA ARG A 81 -1.78 4.70 -20.77
C ARG A 81 -0.46 5.30 -20.29
N ILE A 82 -0.42 5.88 -19.09
CA ILE A 82 0.83 6.42 -18.52
C ILE A 82 1.73 5.28 -18.04
N VAL A 83 1.15 4.27 -17.38
CA VAL A 83 1.88 3.07 -16.94
C VAL A 83 2.39 2.28 -18.13
N ASP A 84 1.57 2.05 -19.16
CA ASP A 84 1.95 1.35 -20.39
C ASP A 84 3.12 2.07 -21.08
N LYS A 85 3.09 3.41 -21.11
CA LYS A 85 4.16 4.20 -21.73
C LYS A 85 5.46 4.23 -20.92
N ILE A 86 5.38 4.08 -19.60
CA ILE A 86 6.56 4.05 -18.70
C ILE A 86 7.12 2.63 -18.57
N MET A 87 6.28 1.60 -18.60
CA MET A 87 6.64 0.20 -18.38
C MET A 87 6.78 -0.61 -19.67
N GLY A 88 6.40 -0.07 -20.83
CA GLY A 88 6.56 -0.74 -22.13
C GLY A 88 5.82 -2.07 -22.25
N ALA A 89 4.77 -2.29 -21.45
CA ALA A 89 3.97 -3.50 -21.48
C ALA A 89 2.75 -3.25 -22.36
N GLU A 90 2.85 -3.65 -23.63
CA GLU A 90 1.68 -3.82 -24.49
C GLU A 90 0.91 -5.06 -24.00
N PHE A 91 -0.35 -4.88 -23.63
CA PHE A 91 -1.33 -5.96 -23.42
C PHE A 91 -2.29 -6.03 -24.61
#